data_AF-A0A261KL67-F1
#
_entry.id   AF-A0A261KL67-F1
#
_cell.length_a   1.000
_cell.length_b   1.000
_cell.length_c   1.000
_cell.angle_alpha   90.00
_cell.angle_beta   90.00
_cell.angle_gamma   90.00
#
_symmetry.space_group_name_H-M   'P 1'
#
loop_
_entity.id
_entity.type
_entity.pdbx_description
1 polymer ?
#
loop_
_entity_poly.entity_id
_entity_poly.type
_entity_poly.pdbx_seq_one_letter_code
_entity_poly.pdbx_strand_id
1 'polypeptide(L)'
;MSRTRIFTWRSLLTISIVFFLVLILTIFTILSFIRPPLTNTNLLLFPGVLYERIAFSQPRPIMIHVVTIDLSTTGMKVLVTPRISTPSN
;
A
#
# COMPACT_ATOMS: atom_id res chain seq x y z
N MET A 1 -26.92 -16.68 46.92
CA MET A 1 -26.48 -15.84 45.78
C MET A 1 -26.84 -16.55 44.49
N SER A 2 -27.71 -15.94 43.67
CA SER A 2 -28.45 -16.61 42.60
C SER A 2 -27.57 -16.98 41.40
N ARG A 3 -27.57 -18.27 41.04
CA ARG A 3 -26.85 -18.87 39.90
C ARG A 3 -27.11 -18.16 38.57
N THR A 4 -28.28 -17.53 38.42
CA THR A 4 -28.69 -16.75 37.25
C THR A 4 -27.86 -15.49 37.03
N ARG A 5 -27.41 -14.82 38.12
CA ARG A 5 -26.58 -13.61 38.04
C ARG A 5 -25.17 -13.87 37.49
N ILE A 6 -24.62 -15.05 37.78
CA ILE A 6 -23.31 -15.47 37.28
C ILE A 6 -23.40 -15.85 35.80
N PHE A 7 -24.51 -16.49 35.40
CA PHE A 7 -24.77 -16.86 34.01
C PHE A 7 -24.94 -15.62 33.10
N THR A 8 -25.70 -14.62 33.55
CA THR A 8 -25.89 -13.38 32.78
C THR A 8 -24.60 -12.57 32.66
N TRP A 9 -23.77 -12.52 33.70
CA TRP A 9 -22.47 -11.83 33.65
C TRP A 9 -21.49 -12.49 32.67
N ARG A 10 -21.41 -13.82 32.69
CA ARG A 10 -20.57 -14.58 31.75
C ARG A 10 -21.03 -14.36 30.31
N SER A 11 -22.34 -14.33 30.08
CA SER A 11 -22.93 -14.04 28.76
C SER A 11 -22.59 -12.62 28.27
N LEU A 12 -22.71 -11.61 29.14
CA LEU A 12 -22.35 -10.22 28.81
C LEU A 12 -20.86 -10.06 28.47
N LEU A 13 -19.98 -10.74 29.21
CA LEU A 13 -18.54 -10.76 28.93
C LEU A 13 -18.26 -11.41 27.57
N THR A 14 -18.91 -12.54 27.26
CA THR A 14 -18.72 -13.18 25.94
C THR A 14 -19.19 -12.30 24.79
N ILE A 15 -20.32 -11.60 24.94
CA ILE A 15 -20.84 -10.68 23.91
C ILE A 15 -19.86 -9.52 23.70
N SER A 16 -19.32 -8.95 24.78
CA SER A 16 -18.33 -7.87 24.69
C SER A 16 -17.05 -8.31 23.97
N ILE A 17 -16.54 -9.51 24.24
CA ILE A 17 -15.36 -10.06 23.57
C ILE A 17 -15.62 -10.28 22.09
N VAL A 18 -16.76 -10.89 21.74
CA VAL A 18 -17.13 -11.12 20.33
C VAL A 18 -17.27 -9.80 19.59
N PHE A 19 -17.91 -8.80 20.21
CA PHE A 19 -18.05 -7.47 19.64
C PHE A 19 -16.69 -6.82 19.35
N PHE A 20 -15.76 -6.90 20.30
CA PHE A 20 -14.41 -6.37 20.12
C PHE A 20 -13.64 -7.08 19.02
N LEU A 21 -13.76 -8.41 18.92
CA LEU A 21 -13.14 -9.19 17.85
C LEU A 21 -13.70 -8.82 16.47
N VAL A 22 -15.02 -8.67 16.36
CA VAL A 22 -15.69 -8.23 15.14
C VAL A 22 -15.24 -6.82 14.75
N LEU A 23 -15.11 -5.90 15.72
CA LEU A 23 -14.62 -4.54 15.47
C LEU A 23 -13.20 -4.53 14.90
N ILE A 24 -12.28 -5.34 15.47
CA ILE A 24 -10.92 -5.43 14.94
C ILE A 24 -10.93 -6.00 13.51
N LEU A 25 -11.73 -7.04 13.27
CA LEU A 25 -11.82 -7.67 11.95
C LEU A 25 -12.37 -6.72 10.89
N THR A 26 -13.42 -5.95 11.21
CA THR A 26 -13.99 -4.97 10.27
C THR A 26 -13.02 -3.85 9.95
N ILE A 27 -12.30 -3.33 10.93
CA ILE A 27 -11.25 -2.31 10.69
C ILE A 27 -10.16 -2.89 9.78
N PHE A 28 -9.69 -4.11 10.07
CA PHE A 28 -8.65 -4.76 9.27
C PHE A 28 -9.08 -5.00 7.81
N THR A 29 -10.32 -5.46 7.59
CA THR A 29 -10.82 -5.70 6.22
C THR A 29 -10.97 -4.39 5.47
N ILE A 30 -11.54 -3.35 6.08
CA ILE A 30 -11.67 -2.03 5.46
C ILE A 30 -10.30 -1.48 5.04
N LEU A 31 -9.32 -1.50 5.95
CA LEU A 31 -7.96 -1.04 5.65
C LEU A 31 -7.30 -1.85 4.54
N SER A 32 -7.60 -3.14 4.43
CA SER A 32 -7.09 -4.00 3.37
C SER A 32 -7.73 -3.68 2.02
N PHE A 33 -9.03 -3.36 1.97
CA PHE A 33 -9.73 -2.97 0.75
C PHE A 33 -9.38 -1.56 0.24
N ILE A 34 -8.93 -0.66 1.12
CA ILE A 34 -8.45 0.68 0.71
C ILE A 34 -7.14 0.59 -0.10
N ARG A 35 -6.40 -0.53 0.01
CA ARG A 35 -5.15 -0.69 -0.74
C ARG A 35 -5.44 -0.66 -2.24
N PRO A 36 -4.75 0.18 -3.02
CA PRO A 36 -4.88 0.19 -4.46
C PRO A 36 -4.55 -1.20 -5.03
N PRO A 37 -5.32 -1.69 -6.03
CA PRO A 37 -5.02 -2.97 -6.65
C PRO A 37 -3.68 -2.88 -7.40
N LEU A 38 -2.91 -3.97 -7.36
CA LEU A 38 -1.69 -4.13 -8.16
C LEU A 38 -2.09 -4.33 -9.64
N THR A 39 -2.28 -3.23 -10.37
CA THR A 39 -2.67 -3.27 -11.79
C THR A 39 -1.53 -2.82 -12.68
N ASN A 40 -1.40 -3.50 -13.82
CA ASN A 40 -0.50 -3.08 -14.88
C ASN A 40 -1.01 -1.77 -15.49
N THR A 41 -0.12 -0.81 -15.71
CA THR A 41 -0.48 0.48 -16.33
C THR A 41 0.62 0.93 -17.27
N ASN A 42 0.24 1.40 -18.45
CA ASN A 42 1.12 2.03 -19.42
C ASN A 42 0.62 3.46 -19.65
N LEU A 43 1.46 4.45 -19.37
CA LEU A 43 1.09 5.85 -19.41
C LEU A 43 2.23 6.70 -19.98
N LEU A 44 1.91 7.55 -20.95
CA LEU A 44 2.83 8.55 -21.45
C LEU A 44 2.79 9.74 -20.50
N LEU A 45 3.87 9.96 -19.72
CA LEU A 45 3.94 11.05 -18.73
C LEU A 45 4.21 12.39 -19.41
N PHE A 46 5.18 12.39 -20.33
CA PHE A 46 5.60 13.54 -21.12
C PHE A 46 5.99 13.06 -22.52
N PRO A 47 6.05 13.94 -23.53
CA PRO A 47 6.63 13.59 -24.82
C PRO A 47 8.01 12.98 -24.63
N GLY A 48 8.23 11.76 -25.13
CA GLY A 48 9.49 11.02 -24.93
C GLY A 48 9.69 10.36 -23.57
N VAL A 49 8.70 10.38 -22.64
CA VAL A 49 8.77 9.67 -21.35
C VAL A 49 7.58 8.74 -21.20
N LEU A 50 7.84 7.45 -21.30
CA LEU A 50 6.85 6.40 -21.07
C LEU A 50 7.04 5.80 -19.69
N TYR A 51 5.94 5.72 -18.95
CA TYR A 51 5.88 5.08 -17.65
C TYR A 51 5.07 3.80 -17.74
N GLU A 52 5.70 2.70 -17.34
CA GLU A 52 5.07 1.40 -17.23
C GLU A 52 5.13 0.91 -15.78
N ARG A 53 4.01 0.36 -15.31
CA ARG A 53 3.90 -0.34 -14.04
C ARG A 53 3.58 -1.79 -14.32
N ILE A 54 4.44 -2.67 -13.84
CA ILE A 54 4.30 -4.12 -14.00
C ILE A 54 4.10 -4.73 -12.62
N ALA A 55 2.94 -5.36 -12.42
CA ALA A 55 2.56 -6.07 -11.22
C ALA A 55 2.79 -7.56 -11.43
N PHE A 56 3.71 -8.14 -10.65
CA PHE A 56 3.86 -9.59 -10.56
C PHE A 56 3.29 -10.05 -9.22
N SER A 57 2.42 -11.06 -9.25
CA SER A 57 1.75 -11.58 -8.04
C SER A 57 2.45 -12.80 -7.43
N GLN A 58 3.30 -13.51 -8.19
CA GLN A 58 3.96 -14.74 -7.78
C GLN A 58 5.42 -14.77 -8.27
N PRO A 59 6.35 -15.48 -7.60
CA PRO A 59 6.20 -16.19 -6.31
C PRO A 59 6.17 -15.25 -5.09
N ARG A 60 6.65 -14.01 -5.23
CA ARG A 60 6.53 -12.94 -4.24
C ARG A 60 5.96 -11.71 -4.93
N PRO A 61 4.88 -11.08 -4.41
CA PRO A 61 4.33 -9.89 -5.03
C PRO A 61 5.36 -8.77 -5.15
N ILE A 62 5.59 -8.28 -6.36
CA ILE A 62 6.48 -7.16 -6.67
C ILE A 62 5.79 -6.19 -7.64
N MET A 63 6.06 -4.91 -7.47
CA MET A 63 5.63 -3.85 -8.38
C MET A 63 6.88 -3.21 -8.98
N ILE A 64 7.03 -3.33 -10.30
CA ILE A 64 8.15 -2.78 -11.05
C ILE A 64 7.68 -1.51 -11.75
N HIS A 65 8.45 -0.43 -11.59
CA HIS A 65 8.23 0.82 -12.28
C HIS A 65 9.33 0.99 -13.34
N VAL A 66 8.94 0.94 -14.60
CA VAL A 66 9.84 1.12 -15.75
C VAL A 66 9.58 2.51 -16.32
N VAL A 67 10.61 3.35 -16.32
CA VAL A 67 10.57 4.67 -16.93
C VAL A 67 11.46 4.64 -18.17
N THR A 68 10.84 4.64 -19.34
CA THR A 68 11.53 4.66 -20.61
C THR A 68 11.65 6.11 -21.06
N ILE A 69 12.88 6.59 -21.22
CA ILE A 69 13.18 7.97 -21.61
C ILE A 69 13.81 7.93 -23.00
N ASP A 70 13.17 8.58 -23.96
CA ASP A 70 13.69 8.80 -25.30
C ASP A 70 14.54 10.08 -25.34
N LEU A 71 15.85 9.87 -25.45
CA LEU A 71 16.84 10.95 -25.50
C LEU A 71 16.86 11.68 -26.85
N SER A 72 16.15 11.17 -27.88
CA SER A 72 16.01 11.86 -29.17
C SER A 72 14.94 12.96 -29.14
N THR A 73 14.09 12.98 -28.10
CA THR A 73 13.05 14.00 -27.96
C THR A 73 13.67 15.38 -27.62
N THR A 74 13.32 16.39 -28.41
CA THR A 74 13.80 17.77 -28.23
C THR A 74 13.51 18.30 -26.83
N GLY A 75 14.54 18.80 -26.15
CA GLY A 75 14.43 19.37 -24.81
C GLY A 75 14.72 18.39 -23.66
N MET A 76 14.97 17.11 -23.94
CA MET A 76 15.42 16.14 -22.92
C MET A 76 16.89 16.35 -22.57
N LYS A 77 17.20 16.42 -21.28
CA LYS A 77 18.56 16.49 -20.75
C LYS A 77 18.69 15.65 -19.49
N VAL A 78 19.76 14.86 -19.41
CA VAL A 78 20.09 14.12 -18.19
C VAL A 78 20.85 15.07 -17.26
N LEU A 79 20.26 15.37 -16.11
CA LEU A 79 20.93 16.10 -15.04
C LEU A 79 21.30 15.09 -13.94
N VAL A 80 22.60 14.98 -13.65
CA VAL A 80 23.05 14.18 -12.51
C VAL A 80 22.87 15.02 -11.25
N THR A 81 22.01 14.56 -10.32
CA THR A 81 21.91 15.18 -8.99
C THR A 81 23.23 14.92 -8.25
N PRO A 82 24.01 15.96 -7.90
CA PRO A 82 25.26 15.76 -7.19
C PRO A 82 24.98 15.14 -5.82
N ARG A 83 25.85 14.22 -5.41
CA ARG A 83 25.85 13.71 -4.03
C ARG A 83 26.16 14.88 -3.11
N ILE A 84 25.37 15.05 -2.05
CA ILE A 84 25.50 16.12 -1.04
C ILE A 84 26.98 16.41 -0.77
N SER A 85 27.38 17.64 -1.08
CA SER A 85 28.73 18.15 -0.98
C SER A 85 29.27 18.00 0.45
N THR A 86 30.37 17.28 0.59
CA THR A 86 31.26 17.40 1.74
C THR A 86 31.66 18.89 1.87
N PRO A 87 31.54 19.52 3.05
CA PRO A 87 31.89 20.91 3.21
C PRO A 87 33.40 21.07 2.95
N SER A 88 33.76 22.02 2.09
CA SER A 88 35.15 22.45 1.93
C SER A 88 35.54 23.28 3.15
N ASN A 89 36.49 22.76 3.95
CA ASN A 89 37.21 23.54 4.95
C ASN A 89 37.99 24.69 4.30
#